data_AF-A0A7W1Z9J0-F1
#
_entry.id   AF-A0A7W1Z9J0-F1
#
_cell.length_a   1.000
_cell.length_b   1.000
_cell.length_c   1.000
_cell.angle_alpha   90.00
_cell.angle_beta   90.00
_cell.angle_gamma   90.00
#
_symmetry.space_group_name_H-M   'P 1'
#
loop_
_entity.id
_entity.type
_entity.pdbx_description
1 polymer ?
#
loop_
_entity_poly.entity_id
_entity_poly.type
_entity_poly.pdbx_seq_one_letter_code
_entity_poly.pdbx_strand_id
1 'polypeptide(L)'
;MPRPFDAADVHEWVSFDADDEQRTWLFDATFLRSNYHCIYGEGCQGVLDGPSPELAQGCCSYGAHLVDEDDVARVVKAFVSLRPDQMQFYDQATEQGFLAPGDDDAGNPVTTTALADDACIFLN
;
A
#
# COMPACT_ATOMS: atom_id res chain seq x y z
N MET A 1 24.22 21.00 -12.21
CA MET A 1 25.58 20.74 -11.69
C MET A 1 25.47 19.48 -10.82
N PRO A 2 26.23 18.41 -11.09
CA PRO A 2 26.21 17.22 -10.25
C PRO A 2 26.74 17.57 -8.85
N ARG A 3 26.06 17.09 -7.80
CA ARG A 3 26.47 17.30 -6.40
C ARG A 3 27.83 16.61 -6.16
N PRO A 4 28.73 17.21 -5.34
CA PRO A 4 29.99 16.56 -4.97
C PRO A 4 29.72 15.28 -4.18
N PHE A 5 30.47 14.22 -4.48
CA PHE A 5 30.42 12.94 -3.77
C PHE A 5 30.83 13.13 -2.30
N ASP A 6 29.92 12.81 -1.38
CA ASP A 6 30.20 12.70 0.05
C ASP A 6 30.61 11.25 0.35
N ALA A 7 31.73 11.05 1.05
CA ALA A 7 32.25 9.72 1.39
C ALA A 7 31.37 8.95 2.39
N ALA A 8 30.29 9.57 2.88
CA ALA A 8 29.29 8.97 3.77
C ALA A 8 28.05 8.40 3.04
N ASP A 9 27.94 8.54 1.71
CA ASP A 9 26.81 7.98 0.97
C ASP A 9 27.00 6.47 0.75
N VAL A 10 26.37 5.66 1.60
CA VAL A 10 26.37 4.19 1.54
C VAL A 10 25.38 3.63 0.50
N HIS A 11 24.71 4.50 -0.26
CA HIS A 11 23.74 4.10 -1.26
C HIS A 11 24.40 3.83 -2.62
N GLU A 12 24.22 2.63 -3.14
CA GLU A 12 24.57 2.28 -4.51
C GLU A 12 23.36 2.52 -5.39
N TRP A 13 23.44 3.49 -6.31
CA TRP A 13 22.35 3.84 -7.22
C TRP A 13 22.53 3.16 -8.58
N VAL A 14 21.46 2.58 -9.10
CA VAL A 14 21.38 2.01 -10.45
C VAL A 14 20.36 2.79 -11.25
N SER A 15 20.72 3.23 -12.45
CA SER A 15 19.82 3.99 -13.32
C SER A 15 19.79 3.44 -14.74
N PHE A 16 18.63 3.53 -15.38
CA PHE A 16 18.45 3.26 -16.81
C PHE A 16 17.39 4.18 -17.39
N ASP A 17 17.58 4.57 -18.65
CA ASP A 17 16.60 5.36 -19.38
C ASP A 17 15.48 4.46 -19.91
N ALA A 18 14.25 4.96 -19.92
CA ALA A 18 13.14 4.29 -20.60
C ALA A 18 13.34 4.39 -22.12
N ASP A 19 13.12 3.29 -22.85
CA ASP A 19 13.32 3.25 -24.30
C ASP A 19 12.25 4.06 -25.06
N ASP A 20 11.07 4.20 -24.47
CA ASP A 20 9.85 4.77 -25.07
C ASP A 20 9.42 6.12 -24.47
N GLU A 21 10.02 6.54 -23.38
CA GLU A 21 9.68 7.78 -22.66
C GLU A 21 10.93 8.61 -22.32
N GLN A 22 10.80 9.94 -22.24
CA GLN A 22 11.87 10.81 -21.74
C GLN A 22 11.92 10.75 -20.20
N ARG A 23 12.28 9.59 -19.68
CA ARG A 23 12.32 9.26 -18.24
C ARG A 23 13.58 8.45 -17.94
N THR A 24 14.23 8.77 -16.83
CA THR A 24 15.28 7.94 -16.24
C THR A 24 14.74 7.31 -14.96
N TRP A 25 14.79 5.98 -14.88
CA TRP A 25 14.49 5.27 -13.64
C TRP A 25 15.74 5.23 -12.75
N LEU A 26 15.54 5.41 -11.44
CA LEU A 26 16.61 5.41 -10.45
C LEU A 26 16.22 4.48 -9.30
N PHE A 27 17.09 3.52 -8.99
CA PHE A 27 16.88 2.52 -7.94
C PHE A 27 18.02 2.55 -6.93
N ASP A 28 17.67 2.40 -5.66
CA ASP A 28 18.64 2.21 -4.58
C ASP A 28 18.95 0.72 -4.42
N ALA A 29 20.07 0.27 -4.98
CA ALA A 29 20.51 -1.12 -4.87
C ALA A 29 20.93 -1.48 -3.43
N THR A 30 21.31 -0.51 -2.59
CA THR A 30 21.61 -0.76 -1.18
C THR A 30 20.31 -1.15 -0.44
N PHE A 31 19.23 -0.41 -0.63
CA PHE A 31 17.92 -0.76 -0.05
C PHE A 31 17.42 -2.10 -0.56
N LEU A 32 17.46 -2.34 -1.87
CA LEU A 32 16.96 -3.58 -2.48
C LEU A 32 17.71 -4.85 -2.03
N ARG A 33 18.99 -4.73 -1.63
CA ARG A 33 19.80 -5.83 -1.08
C ARG A 33 19.84 -5.86 0.45
N SER A 34 19.16 -4.93 1.11
CA SER A 34 19.13 -4.87 2.56
C SER A 34 18.26 -5.98 3.16
N ASN A 35 18.37 -6.19 4.46
CA ASN A 35 17.47 -7.08 5.23
C ASN A 35 16.19 -6.36 5.67
N TYR A 36 15.79 -5.28 4.98
CA TYR A 36 14.55 -4.57 5.29
C TYR A 36 13.36 -5.53 5.18
N HIS A 37 12.50 -5.50 6.19
CA HIS A 37 11.24 -6.23 6.19
C HIS A 37 10.14 -5.33 6.79
N CYS A 38 8.90 -5.60 6.41
CA CYS A 38 7.75 -4.91 6.98
C CYS A 38 7.62 -5.24 8.47
N ILE A 39 7.48 -4.21 9.31
CA ILE A 39 7.28 -4.34 10.76
C ILE A 39 5.81 -4.16 11.17
N TYR A 40 4.87 -4.37 10.24
CA TYR A 40 3.45 -4.37 10.54
C TYR A 40 3.13 -5.45 11.60
N GLY A 41 2.42 -5.07 12.66
CA GLY A 41 2.20 -5.92 13.85
C GLY A 41 3.37 -5.94 14.85
N GLU A 42 4.53 -5.37 14.50
CA GLU A 42 5.76 -5.37 15.33
C GLU A 42 6.18 -3.93 15.72
N GLY A 43 5.22 -3.04 15.92
CA GLY A 43 5.48 -1.63 16.30
C GLY A 43 5.55 -0.65 15.12
N CYS A 44 4.90 -0.98 13.99
CA CYS A 44 4.71 -0.07 12.87
C CYS A 44 4.13 1.28 13.32
N GLN A 45 4.67 2.37 12.77
CA GLN A 45 4.27 3.74 13.12
C GLN A 45 3.04 4.24 12.34
N GLY A 46 2.49 3.45 11.42
CA GLY A 46 1.41 3.87 10.53
C GLY A 46 1.88 4.73 9.36
N VAL A 47 0.91 5.18 8.55
CA VAL A 47 1.15 5.99 7.34
C VAL A 47 0.39 7.33 7.33
N LEU A 48 -0.20 7.70 8.47
CA LEU A 48 -0.87 8.98 8.65
C LEU A 48 0.15 10.14 8.69
N ASP A 49 -0.35 11.39 8.78
CA ASP A 49 0.48 12.61 8.83
C ASP A 49 1.52 12.62 9.96
N GLY A 50 1.31 11.81 11.00
CA GLY A 50 2.26 11.58 12.07
C GLY A 50 2.27 10.12 12.53
N PRO A 51 3.24 9.74 13.37
CA PRO A 51 3.27 8.40 13.95
C PRO A 51 2.02 8.14 14.79
N SER A 52 1.32 7.04 14.49
CA SER A 52 0.12 6.58 15.20
C SER A 52 0.18 5.09 15.55
N PRO A 53 1.25 4.63 16.26
CA PRO A 53 1.40 3.22 16.60
C PRO A 53 0.28 2.69 17.50
N GLU A 54 -0.37 3.57 18.26
CA GLU A 54 -1.51 3.25 19.14
C GLU A 54 -2.76 2.78 18.38
N LEU A 55 -2.90 3.16 17.10
CA LEU A 55 -4.02 2.73 16.27
C LEU A 55 -3.80 1.33 15.69
N ALA A 56 -2.56 0.85 15.64
CA ALA A 56 -2.17 -0.44 15.04
C ALA A 56 -2.64 -0.67 13.59
N GLN A 57 -3.10 0.38 12.89
CA GLN A 57 -3.62 0.28 11.52
C GLN A 57 -2.53 0.08 10.46
N GLY A 58 -1.29 0.52 10.72
CA GLY A 58 -0.20 0.41 9.76
C GLY A 58 -0.53 1.09 8.43
N CYS A 59 -0.35 0.39 7.31
CA CYS A 59 -0.74 0.89 5.99
C CYS A 59 -2.26 0.80 5.71
N CYS A 60 -3.05 0.17 6.57
CA CYS A 60 -4.49 0.02 6.37
C CYS A 60 -5.30 1.27 6.73
N SER A 61 -4.68 2.35 7.23
CA SER A 61 -5.36 3.58 7.66
C SER A 61 -6.23 4.24 6.58
N TYR A 62 -5.83 4.14 5.30
CA TYR A 62 -6.57 4.74 4.18
C TYR A 62 -7.36 3.72 3.34
N GLY A 63 -7.33 2.45 3.72
CA GLY A 63 -7.79 1.36 2.86
C GLY A 63 -6.77 1.00 1.77
N ALA A 64 -6.89 -0.20 1.21
CA ALA A 64 -6.02 -0.67 0.14
C ALA A 64 -6.49 -0.11 -1.21
N HIS A 65 -5.59 0.57 -1.92
CA HIS A 65 -5.83 1.06 -3.27
C HIS A 65 -5.53 -0.04 -4.28
N LEU A 66 -6.49 -0.30 -5.17
CA LEU A 66 -6.44 -1.37 -6.15
C LEU A 66 -6.03 -0.80 -7.51
N VAL A 67 -5.07 -1.47 -8.15
CA VAL A 67 -4.40 -0.94 -9.35
C VAL A 67 -5.31 -0.99 -10.58
N ASP A 68 -6.07 -2.08 -10.73
CA ASP A 68 -6.90 -2.35 -11.89
C ASP A 68 -8.03 -3.34 -11.56
N GLU A 69 -8.88 -3.63 -12.56
CA GLU A 69 -9.99 -4.58 -12.44
C GLU A 69 -9.52 -6.01 -12.11
N ASP A 70 -8.33 -6.40 -12.57
CA ASP A 70 -7.77 -7.72 -12.26
C ASP A 70 -7.38 -7.81 -10.77
N ASP A 71 -6.91 -6.72 -10.18
CA ASP A 71 -6.63 -6.61 -8.75
C ASP A 71 -7.91 -6.68 -7.91
N VAL A 72 -8.95 -5.96 -8.33
CA VAL A 72 -10.29 -6.06 -7.73
C VAL A 72 -10.79 -7.51 -7.78
N ALA A 73 -10.69 -8.17 -8.92
CA ALA A 73 -11.14 -9.56 -9.08
C ALA A 73 -10.38 -10.52 -8.15
N ARG A 74 -9.07 -10.32 -7.94
CA ARG A 74 -8.26 -11.10 -6.99
C ARG A 74 -8.77 -10.92 -5.56
N VAL A 75 -9.03 -9.69 -5.13
CA VAL A 75 -9.54 -9.39 -3.78
C VAL A 75 -10.93 -9.97 -3.58
N VAL A 76 -11.84 -9.81 -4.54
CA VAL A 76 -13.19 -10.40 -4.50
C VAL A 76 -13.12 -11.92 -4.37
N LYS A 77 -12.26 -12.57 -5.15
CA LYS A 77 -12.07 -14.03 -5.08
C LYS A 77 -11.58 -14.47 -3.69
N ALA A 78 -10.67 -13.71 -3.09
CA ALA A 78 -10.19 -13.98 -1.74
C ALA A 78 -11.32 -13.80 -0.71
N PHE A 79 -12.09 -12.72 -0.79
CA PHE A 79 -13.22 -12.45 0.10
C PHE A 79 -14.26 -13.58 0.07
N VAL A 80 -14.64 -14.05 -1.12
CA VAL A 80 -15.62 -15.15 -1.28
C VAL A 80 -15.16 -16.45 -0.60
N SER A 81 -13.85 -16.63 -0.37
CA SER A 81 -13.31 -17.78 0.34
C SER A 81 -13.29 -17.65 1.86
N LEU A 82 -13.57 -16.45 2.39
CA LEU A 82 -13.58 -16.20 3.83
C LEU A 82 -14.85 -16.77 4.47
N ARG A 83 -14.70 -17.28 5.69
CA ARG A 83 -15.80 -17.63 6.57
C ARG A 83 -16.10 -16.48 7.55
N PRO A 84 -17.32 -16.41 8.12
CA PRO A 84 -17.68 -15.39 9.10
C PRO A 84 -16.76 -15.32 10.33
N ASP A 85 -16.14 -16.43 10.74
CA ASP A 85 -15.21 -16.48 11.88
C ASP A 85 -13.80 -15.95 11.58
N GLN A 86 -13.49 -15.64 10.31
CA GLN A 86 -12.15 -15.23 9.89
C GLN A 86 -11.98 -13.71 9.71
N MET A 87 -13.08 -12.95 9.77
CA MET A 87 -13.09 -11.52 9.50
C MET A 87 -14.07 -10.83 10.45
N GLN A 88 -13.59 -9.82 11.18
CA GLN A 88 -14.40 -9.07 12.15
C GLN A 88 -15.65 -8.43 11.53
N PHE A 89 -15.51 -7.81 10.36
CA PHE A 89 -16.58 -7.07 9.67
C PHE A 89 -17.26 -7.87 8.55
N TYR A 90 -17.29 -9.21 8.64
CA TYR A 90 -17.82 -10.07 7.58
C TYR A 90 -19.25 -9.74 7.17
N ASP A 91 -20.16 -9.57 8.15
CA ASP A 91 -21.57 -9.28 7.88
C ASP A 91 -21.74 -7.91 7.20
N GLN A 92 -21.05 -6.88 7.70
CA GLN A 92 -21.05 -5.55 7.10
C GLN A 92 -20.51 -5.60 5.65
N ALA A 93 -19.39 -6.29 5.42
CA ALA A 93 -18.81 -6.44 4.09
C ALA A 93 -19.73 -7.19 3.11
N THR A 94 -20.53 -8.13 3.61
CA THR A 94 -21.49 -8.90 2.81
C THR A 94 -22.75 -8.10 2.50
N GLU A 95 -23.26 -7.32 3.46
CA GLU A 95 -24.49 -6.54 3.30
C GLU A 95 -24.27 -5.24 2.52
N GLN A 96 -23.15 -4.55 2.75
CA GLN A 96 -22.89 -3.20 2.23
C GLN A 96 -21.80 -3.18 1.15
N GLY A 97 -21.03 -4.25 1.03
CA GLY A 97 -19.84 -4.32 0.19
C GLY A 97 -18.56 -3.90 0.94
N PHE A 98 -17.42 -4.27 0.36
CA PHE A 98 -16.08 -3.98 0.91
C PHE A 98 -15.21 -3.13 -0.02
N LEU A 99 -15.78 -2.61 -1.11
CA LEU A 99 -15.11 -1.72 -2.06
C LEU A 99 -15.73 -0.33 -1.97
N ALA A 100 -14.92 0.70 -2.17
CA ALA A 100 -15.31 2.09 -2.19
C ALA A 100 -14.62 2.81 -3.37
N PRO A 101 -15.20 3.91 -3.88
CA PRO A 101 -14.47 4.80 -4.78
C PRO A 101 -13.34 5.49 -4.01
N GLY A 102 -12.14 5.48 -4.60
CA GLY A 102 -11.01 6.29 -4.15
C GLY A 102 -10.99 7.66 -4.83
N ASP A 103 -10.03 8.49 -4.45
CA ASP A 103 -9.76 9.75 -5.13
C ASP A 103 -9.18 9.48 -6.53
N ASP A 104 -9.70 10.19 -7.54
CA ASP A 104 -9.25 10.03 -8.93
C ASP A 104 -7.74 10.30 -9.06
N ASP A 105 -7.02 9.38 -9.71
CA ASP A 105 -5.62 9.55 -10.04
C ASP A 105 -5.47 9.93 -11.51
N ALA A 106 -5.12 11.21 -11.75
CA ALA A 106 -4.97 11.78 -13.09
C ALA A 106 -6.18 11.56 -14.02
N GLY A 107 -7.39 11.51 -13.47
CA GLY A 107 -8.64 11.29 -14.20
C GLY A 107 -9.00 9.81 -14.41
N ASN A 108 -8.24 8.88 -13.82
CA ASN A 108 -8.61 7.48 -13.74
C ASN A 108 -9.34 7.20 -12.43
N PRO A 109 -10.52 6.55 -12.48
CA PRO A 109 -11.24 6.18 -11.27
C PRO A 109 -10.42 5.14 -10.48
N VAL A 110 -10.17 5.44 -9.21
CA VAL A 110 -9.48 4.52 -8.30
C VAL A 110 -10.50 3.74 -7.51
N THR A 111 -10.26 2.44 -7.32
CA THR A 111 -11.05 1.61 -6.40
C THR A 111 -10.23 1.35 -5.15
N THR A 112 -10.82 1.56 -3.98
CA THR A 112 -10.23 1.24 -2.69
C THR A 112 -11.07 0.21 -1.95
N THR A 113 -10.50 -0.40 -0.92
CA THR A 113 -11.32 -1.11 0.08
C THR A 113 -12.07 -0.10 0.94
N ALA A 114 -13.32 -0.41 1.28
CA ALA A 114 -14.12 0.39 2.19
C ALA A 114 -13.44 0.53 3.57
N LEU A 115 -13.80 1.59 4.29
CA LEU A 115 -13.36 1.79 5.66
C LEU A 115 -14.43 1.37 6.66
N ALA A 116 -14.00 0.73 7.75
CA ALA A 116 -14.77 0.46 8.95
C ALA A 116 -13.94 0.94 10.15
N ASP A 117 -14.55 1.71 11.05
CA ASP A 117 -13.87 2.29 12.22
C ASP A 117 -12.54 3.01 11.88
N ASP A 118 -12.60 3.89 10.87
CA ASP A 118 -11.46 4.69 10.38
C ASP A 118 -10.24 3.88 9.90
N ALA A 119 -10.45 2.62 9.48
CA ALA A 119 -9.43 1.77 8.88
C ALA A 119 -10.01 0.87 7.77
N CYS A 120 -9.15 0.22 6.99
CA CYS A 120 -9.55 -0.81 6.02
C CYS A 120 -10.53 -1.82 6.64
N ILE A 121 -11.63 -2.14 5.94
CA ILE A 121 -12.62 -3.14 6.39
C ILE A 121 -12.02 -4.55 6.61
N PHE A 122 -10.84 -4.82 6.07
CA PHE A 122 -10.08 -6.06 6.28
C PHE A 122 -9.07 -6.00 7.42
N LEU A 123 -8.97 -4.88 8.13
CA LEU A 123 -8.17 -4.78 9.35
C LEU A 123 -8.86 -5.59 10.45
N ASN A 124 -8.17 -6.63 10.94
CA ASN A 124 -8.59 -7.48 12.07
C ASN A 124 -8.00 -6.98 13.39
#